data_AF-A0A0P9LP40-F1
#
_entry.id   AF-A0A0P9LP40-F1
#
_cell.length_a   1.000
_cell.length_b   1.000
_cell.length_c   1.000
_cell.angle_alpha   90.00
_cell.angle_beta   90.00
_cell.angle_gamma   90.00
#
_symmetry.space_group_name_H-M   'P 1'
#
loop_
_entity.id
_entity.type
_entity.pdbx_description
1 polymer ?
#
loop_
_entity_poly.entity_id
_entity_poly.type
_entity_poly.pdbx_seq_one_letter_code
_entity_poly.pdbx_strand_id
1 'polypeptide(L)'
;MDHRQFNGEGLVDTLKKIIGTRIKALRKHRSLTQEALAEAMACETATIGRYERGEFSPSVEQIAKMADVLGVSPAEIIPSSYEISRQELVDLREKLFTVALCIDNPEKLRVILDLAESSDK
;
A
#
# COMPACT_ATOMS: atom_id res chain seq x y z
N MET A 1 16.61 -15.57 19.63
CA MET A 1 16.68 -14.33 18.83
C MET A 1 15.88 -14.60 17.58
N ASP A 2 14.79 -13.87 17.42
CA ASP A 2 13.78 -14.12 16.40
C ASP A 2 14.32 -13.72 15.01
N HIS A 3 14.46 -14.70 14.13
CA HIS A 3 14.91 -14.50 12.75
C HIS A 3 13.72 -14.01 11.91
N ARG A 4 13.31 -12.77 12.18
CA ARG A 4 12.78 -11.78 11.23
C ARG A 4 12.04 -12.34 10.01
N GLN A 5 10.72 -12.37 10.16
CA GLN A 5 9.64 -12.45 9.16
C GLN A 5 9.65 -11.33 8.08
N PHE A 6 10.79 -10.94 7.51
CA PHE A 6 10.88 -9.65 6.79
C PHE A 6 10.64 -9.63 5.28
N ASN A 7 10.24 -10.73 4.61
CA ASN A 7 10.06 -10.70 3.15
C ASN A 7 8.61 -10.77 2.63
N GLY A 8 7.61 -11.07 3.46
CA GLY A 8 6.21 -11.23 3.01
C GLY A 8 5.24 -10.15 3.49
N GLU A 9 5.42 -9.66 4.71
CA GLU A 9 4.45 -8.76 5.35
C GLU A 9 4.48 -7.34 4.74
N GLY A 10 5.66 -6.83 4.39
CA GLY A 10 5.81 -5.49 3.80
C GLY A 10 5.08 -5.35 2.46
N LEU A 11 5.23 -6.34 1.57
CA LEU A 11 4.60 -6.35 0.25
C LEU A 11 3.07 -6.37 0.35
N VAL A 12 2.53 -7.23 1.22
CA VAL A 12 1.09 -7.35 1.42
C VAL A 12 0.52 -6.04 1.95
N ASP A 13 1.20 -5.37 2.88
CA ASP A 13 0.75 -4.09 3.42
C ASP A 13 0.83 -2.94 2.40
N THR A 14 1.88 -2.88 1.58
CA THR A 14 1.96 -1.93 0.46
C THR A 14 0.80 -2.15 -0.52
N LEU A 15 0.47 -3.42 -0.84
CA LEU A 15 -0.68 -3.74 -1.68
C LEU A 15 -2.01 -3.26 -1.07
N LYS A 16 -2.27 -3.52 0.22
CA LYS A 16 -3.52 -3.05 0.88
C LYS A 16 -3.63 -1.52 0.82
N LYS A 17 -2.54 -0.81 1.08
CA LYS A 17 -2.48 0.66 1.04
C LYS A 17 -2.76 1.22 -0.35
N ILE A 18 -2.18 0.61 -1.40
CA ILE A 18 -2.43 1.05 -2.78
C ILE A 18 -3.90 0.84 -3.15
N ILE A 19 -4.45 -0.34 -2.87
CA ILE A 19 -5.88 -0.65 -3.12
C ILE A 19 -6.77 0.35 -2.37
N GLY A 20 -6.53 0.57 -1.08
CA GLY A 20 -7.30 1.51 -0.27
C GLY A 20 -7.26 2.94 -0.79
N THR A 21 -6.08 3.40 -1.21
CA THR A 21 -5.89 4.74 -1.79
C THR A 21 -6.66 4.89 -3.10
N ARG A 22 -6.65 3.86 -3.96
CA ARG A 22 -7.41 3.83 -5.22
C ARG A 22 -8.91 3.84 -4.99
N ILE A 23 -9.42 3.02 -4.07
CA ILE A 23 -10.84 3.02 -3.68
C ILE A 23 -11.28 4.42 -3.26
N LYS A 24 -10.51 5.05 -2.37
CA LYS A 24 -10.79 6.42 -1.89
C LYS A 24 -10.80 7.44 -3.03
N ALA A 25 -9.83 7.37 -3.94
CA ALA A 25 -9.73 8.27 -5.08
C ALA A 25 -10.92 8.11 -6.03
N LEU A 26 -11.25 6.88 -6.41
CA LEU A 26 -12.37 6.55 -7.29
C LEU A 26 -13.72 6.94 -6.68
N ARG A 27 -13.92 6.67 -5.38
CA ARG A 27 -15.12 7.10 -4.65
C ARG A 27 -15.28 8.63 -4.68
N LYS A 28 -14.20 9.35 -4.39
CA LYS A 28 -14.20 10.83 -4.43
C LYS A 28 -14.46 11.37 -5.84
N HIS A 29 -13.90 10.74 -6.87
CA HIS A 29 -14.17 11.08 -8.26
C HIS A 29 -15.67 10.92 -8.62
N ARG A 30 -16.33 9.91 -8.02
CA ARG A 30 -17.79 9.72 -8.11
C ARG A 30 -18.59 10.60 -7.15
N SER A 31 -17.95 11.50 -6.40
CA SER A 31 -18.59 12.37 -5.39
C SER A 31 -19.39 11.61 -4.32
N LEU A 32 -19.03 10.36 -4.03
CA LEU A 32 -19.70 9.55 -3.02
C LEU A 32 -19.05 9.77 -1.64
N THR A 33 -19.86 9.79 -0.57
CA THR A 33 -19.35 9.69 0.80
C THR A 33 -19.00 8.24 1.15
N GLN A 34 -18.29 8.01 2.25
CA GLN A 34 -18.02 6.63 2.69
C GLN A 34 -19.32 5.89 3.04
N GLU A 35 -20.29 6.59 3.63
CA GLU A 35 -21.63 6.06 3.93
C GLU A 35 -22.37 5.67 2.66
N ALA A 36 -22.36 6.53 1.64
CA ALA A 36 -23.04 6.25 0.37
C ALA A 36 -22.45 5.04 -0.36
N LEU A 37 -21.11 4.90 -0.36
CA LEU A 37 -20.48 3.71 -0.91
C LEU A 37 -20.80 2.46 -0.07
N ALA A 38 -20.81 2.58 1.24
CA ALA A 38 -21.11 1.47 2.14
C ALA A 38 -22.55 0.95 1.97
N GLU A 39 -23.51 1.87 1.80
CA GLU A 39 -24.91 1.56 1.49
C GLU A 39 -25.03 0.77 0.18
N ALA A 40 -24.41 1.26 -0.90
CA ALA A 40 -24.39 0.55 -2.19
C ALA A 40 -23.68 -0.81 -2.10
N MET A 41 -22.66 -0.91 -1.25
CA MET A 41 -21.94 -2.16 -0.98
C MET A 41 -22.68 -3.10 -0.02
N ALA A 42 -23.77 -2.66 0.61
CA ALA A 42 -24.48 -3.37 1.68
C ALA A 42 -23.54 -3.80 2.83
N CYS A 43 -22.70 -2.86 3.29
CA CYS A 43 -21.79 -3.07 4.42
C CYS A 43 -21.77 -1.87 5.36
N GLU A 44 -21.10 -2.00 6.51
CA GLU A 44 -20.89 -0.88 7.43
C GLU A 44 -19.96 0.19 6.84
N THR A 45 -20.21 1.47 7.12
CA THR A 45 -19.32 2.60 6.76
C THR A 45 -17.89 2.38 7.25
N ALA A 46 -17.73 1.82 8.46
CA ALA A 46 -16.44 1.50 9.03
C ALA A 46 -15.63 0.51 8.16
N THR A 47 -16.31 -0.39 7.44
CA THR A 47 -15.68 -1.33 6.50
C THR A 47 -15.04 -0.60 5.33
N ILE A 48 -15.75 0.34 4.70
CA ILE A 48 -15.18 1.21 3.66
C ILE A 48 -14.01 2.02 4.21
N GLY A 49 -14.13 2.57 5.43
CA GLY A 49 -13.03 3.28 6.08
C GLY A 49 -11.79 2.42 6.28
N ARG A 50 -11.94 1.16 6.72
CA ARG A 50 -10.84 0.19 6.88
C ARG A 50 -10.17 -0.14 5.56
N TYR A 51 -10.95 -0.33 4.49
CA TYR A 51 -10.42 -0.54 3.14
C TYR A 51 -9.59 0.66 2.68
N GLU A 52 -10.13 1.88 2.80
CA GLU A 52 -9.45 3.09 2.34
C GLU A 52 -8.16 3.42 3.10
N ARG A 53 -8.03 2.95 4.34
CA ARG A 53 -6.78 3.08 5.13
C ARG A 53 -5.80 1.94 4.91
N GLY A 54 -6.18 0.91 4.14
CA GLY A 54 -5.35 -0.29 3.93
C GLY A 54 -5.23 -1.20 5.15
N GLU A 55 -6.15 -1.08 6.12
CA GLU A 55 -6.16 -1.92 7.33
C GLU A 55 -6.66 -3.35 7.01
N PHE A 56 -7.53 -3.46 6.00
CA PHE A 56 -8.03 -4.74 5.49
C PHE A 56 -8.19 -4.67 3.98
N SER A 57 -8.03 -5.81 3.30
CA SER A 57 -8.24 -5.90 1.85
C SER A 57 -9.66 -6.41 1.55
N PRO A 58 -10.40 -5.75 0.66
CA PRO A 58 -11.66 -6.32 0.17
C PRO A 58 -11.39 -7.66 -0.53
N SER A 59 -12.35 -8.59 -0.47
CA SER A 59 -12.30 -9.82 -1.27
C SER A 59 -12.44 -9.50 -2.76
N VAL A 60 -12.13 -10.47 -3.63
CA VAL A 60 -12.27 -10.31 -5.09
C VAL A 60 -13.72 -9.98 -5.47
N GLU A 61 -14.69 -10.61 -4.81
CA GLU A 61 -16.12 -10.35 -5.01
C GLU A 61 -16.50 -8.92 -4.59
N GLN A 62 -15.93 -8.43 -3.49
CA GLN A 62 -16.14 -7.06 -3.03
C GLN A 62 -15.51 -6.05 -3.98
N ILE A 63 -14.32 -6.34 -4.53
CA ILE A 63 -13.69 -5.49 -5.55
C ILE A 63 -14.55 -5.43 -6.81
N ALA A 64 -15.06 -6.58 -7.30
CA ALA A 64 -15.93 -6.62 -8.47
C ALA A 64 -17.20 -5.78 -8.27
N LYS A 65 -17.92 -6.01 -7.17
CA LYS A 65 -19.13 -5.23 -6.83
C LYS A 65 -18.83 -3.74 -6.68
N MET A 66 -17.70 -3.39 -6.06
CA MET A 66 -17.30 -2.00 -5.88
C MET A 66 -16.94 -1.33 -7.19
N ALA A 67 -16.30 -2.06 -8.11
CA ALA A 67 -16.01 -1.58 -9.46
C ALA A 67 -17.29 -1.25 -10.22
N ASP A 68 -18.34 -2.07 -10.11
CA ASP A 68 -19.66 -1.80 -10.69
C ASP A 68 -20.29 -0.52 -10.11
N VAL A 69 -20.29 -0.37 -8.78
CA VAL A 69 -20.83 0.82 -8.09
C VAL A 69 -20.06 2.09 -8.48
N LEU A 70 -18.74 1.97 -8.62
CA LEU A 70 -17.86 3.07 -9.01
C LEU A 70 -17.79 3.26 -10.54
N GLY A 71 -18.45 2.40 -11.32
CA GLY A 71 -18.47 2.41 -12.78
C GLY A 71 -17.07 2.40 -13.41
N VAL A 72 -16.20 1.51 -12.93
CA VAL A 72 -14.82 1.33 -13.40
C VAL A 72 -14.51 -0.15 -13.58
N SER A 73 -13.37 -0.48 -14.18
CA SER A 73 -12.87 -1.85 -14.21
C SER A 73 -12.28 -2.26 -12.85
N PRO A 74 -12.39 -3.54 -12.41
CA PRO A 74 -11.65 -4.03 -11.24
C PRO A 74 -10.14 -3.78 -11.31
N ALA A 75 -9.57 -3.73 -12.52
CA ALA A 75 -8.15 -3.43 -12.74
C ALA A 75 -7.77 -1.99 -12.36
N GLU A 76 -8.74 -1.06 -12.28
CA GLU A 76 -8.48 0.29 -11.78
C GLU A 76 -8.31 0.30 -10.25
N ILE A 77 -8.87 -0.68 -9.55
CA ILE A 77 -8.72 -0.85 -8.10
C ILE A 77 -7.44 -1.65 -7.78
N ILE A 78 -7.16 -2.70 -8.54
CA ILE A 78 -6.03 -3.61 -8.32
C ILE A 78 -4.76 -3.09 -9.01
N PRO A 79 -3.66 -2.83 -8.29
CA PRO A 79 -2.42 -2.40 -8.91
C PRO A 79 -1.72 -3.53 -9.67
N SER A 80 -0.97 -3.15 -10.70
CA SER A 80 -0.08 -4.07 -11.40
C SER A 80 1.16 -4.42 -10.56
N SER A 81 1.80 -5.55 -10.86
CA SER A 81 3.06 -5.93 -10.23
C SER A 81 4.14 -4.86 -10.35
N TYR A 82 4.22 -4.19 -11.51
CA TYR A 82 5.14 -3.09 -11.74
C TYR A 82 4.90 -1.91 -10.78
N GLU A 83 3.64 -1.52 -10.59
CA GLU A 83 3.28 -0.44 -9.66
C GLU A 83 3.60 -0.81 -8.21
N ILE A 84 3.36 -2.06 -7.83
CA ILE A 84 3.69 -2.55 -6.49
C ILE A 84 5.21 -2.47 -6.27
N SER A 85 6.02 -3.03 -7.17
CA SER A 85 7.49 -2.99 -7.06
C SER A 85 8.02 -1.55 -7.05
N ARG A 86 7.43 -0.67 -7.87
CA ARG A 86 7.81 0.74 -7.89
C ARG A 86 7.49 1.44 -6.57
N GLN A 87 6.33 1.17 -5.98
CA GLN A 87 5.96 1.74 -4.68
C GLN A 87 6.85 1.20 -3.56
N GLU A 88 7.16 -0.10 -3.57
CA GLU A 88 8.06 -0.72 -2.61
C GLU A 88 9.46 -0.08 -2.63
N LEU A 89 9.99 0.23 -3.82
CA LEU A 89 11.26 0.96 -3.95
C LEU A 89 11.20 2.36 -3.32
N VAL A 90 10.08 3.07 -3.48
CA VAL A 90 9.89 4.40 -2.88
C VAL A 90 9.84 4.27 -1.35
N ASP A 91 9.06 3.32 -0.83
CA ASP A 91 8.90 3.08 0.60
C ASP A 91 10.24 2.70 1.25
N LEU A 92 11.02 1.83 0.62
CA LEU A 92 12.34 1.42 1.10
C LEU A 92 13.34 2.58 1.12
N ARG A 93 13.32 3.46 0.10
CA ARG A 93 14.18 4.66 0.06
C ARG A 93 13.85 5.64 1.17
N GLU A 94 12.56 5.89 1.40
CA GLU A 94 12.10 6.77 2.47
C GLU A 94 12.52 6.23 3.85
N LYS A 95 12.32 4.92 4.06
CA LYS A 95 12.72 4.24 5.28
C LYS A 95 14.24 4.29 5.49
N LEU A 96 15.02 4.00 4.46
CA LEU A 96 16.48 4.07 4.51
C LEU A 96 16.94 5.50 4.84
N PHE A 97 16.38 6.51 4.17
CA PHE A 97 16.70 7.91 4.42
C PHE A 97 16.43 8.30 5.88
N THR A 98 15.24 7.97 6.39
CA THR A 98 14.85 8.26 7.78
C THR A 98 15.81 7.60 8.77
N VAL A 99 16.11 6.32 8.56
CA VAL A 99 17.05 5.58 9.42
C VAL A 99 18.44 6.21 9.35
N ALA A 100 18.93 6.54 8.16
CA ALA A 100 20.24 7.14 7.97
C ALA A 100 20.39 8.47 8.73
N LEU A 101 19.36 9.31 8.75
CA LEU A 101 19.36 10.57 9.50
C LEU A 101 19.47 10.39 11.03
N CYS A 102 19.05 9.24 11.56
CA CYS A 102 19.12 8.95 12.99
C CYS A 102 20.45 8.30 13.42
N ILE A 103 21.32 7.94 12.48
CA ILE A 103 22.59 7.27 12.80
C ILE A 103 23.65 8.34 13.16
N ASP A 104 23.93 8.46 14.45
CA ASP A 104 24.99 9.32 14.99
C ASP A 104 26.34 8.57 15.12
N ASN A 105 26.67 7.73 14.14
CA ASN A 105 27.94 7.01 14.09
C ASN A 105 28.44 6.91 12.64
N PRO A 106 29.56 7.58 12.29
CA PRO A 106 30.05 7.62 10.91
C PRO A 106 30.49 6.24 10.40
N GLU A 107 31.00 5.36 11.25
CA GLU A 107 31.43 4.02 10.84
C GLU A 107 30.24 3.13 10.46
N LYS A 108 29.09 3.29 11.13
CA LYS A 108 27.86 2.59 10.74
C LYS A 108 27.35 3.07 9.38
N LEU A 109 27.45 4.36 9.09
CA LEU A 109 27.06 4.91 7.79
C LEU A 109 27.99 4.43 6.67
N ARG A 110 29.31 4.38 6.90
CA ARG A 110 30.27 3.83 5.94
C ARG A 110 29.94 2.40 5.54
N VAL A 111 29.69 1.53 6.52
CA VAL A 111 29.33 0.12 6.24
C VAL A 111 28.07 0.01 5.38
N ILE A 112 27.04 0.83 5.63
CA ILE A 112 25.80 0.83 4.83
C ILE A 112 26.07 1.29 3.39
N LEU A 113 26.93 2.29 3.20
CA LEU A 113 27.31 2.77 1.87
C LEU A 113 28.12 1.72 1.10
N ASP A 114 29.12 1.10 1.73
CA ASP A 114 29.94 0.05 1.10
C ASP A 114 29.09 -1.15 0.65
N LEU A 115 28.10 -1.54 1.47
CA LEU A 115 27.13 -2.58 1.13
C LEU A 115 26.26 -2.21 -0.08
N ALA A 116 25.83 -0.95 -0.17
CA ALA A 116 25.02 -0.47 -1.28
C ALA A 116 25.84 -0.43 -2.59
N GLU A 117 27.09 0.03 -2.54
CA GLU A 117 27.97 0.16 -3.72
C GLU A 117 28.48 -1.19 -4.25
N SER A 118 28.64 -2.19 -3.38
CA SER A 118 29.13 -3.52 -3.76
C SER A 118 28.05 -4.42 -4.39
N SER A 119 26.77 -4.07 -4.23
CA SER A 119 25.63 -4.87 -4.71
C SER A 119 25.20 -4.54 -6.15
N ASP A 120 25.73 -3.46 -6.75
CA ASP A 120 25.42 -3.00 -8.11
C ASP A 120 26.43 -3.50 -9.19
N LYS A 121 27.28 -4.48 -8.85
CA LYS A 121 28.24 -5.12 -9.78
C LYS A 121 27.89 -6.57 -10.13
#